data_AF-A0A059DFM7-F1
#
_entry.id   AF-A0A059DFM7-F1
#
_cell.length_a   1.000
_cell.length_b   1.000
_cell.length_c   1.000
_cell.angle_alpha   90.00
_cell.angle_beta   90.00
_cell.angle_gamma   90.00
#
_symmetry.space_group_name_H-M   'P 1'
#
loop_
_entity.id
_entity.type
_entity.pdbx_description
1 polymer ?
#
loop_
_entity_poly.entity_id
_entity_poly.type
_entity_poly.pdbx_seq_one_letter_code
_entity_poly.pdbx_strand_id
1 'polypeptide(L)'
;MMAIPARPRPPPASWWWWRRWTKRDWAIAAVAVTAFLFLLSSLSDDPRRGRGAGARPPDAADLVGLTLLRDASAKGALCLDGSAPAYHFSKGFGSGSDSWLIHIEGGGWCSSISSCSSRAKTKLGSSAYMEQQVSFAGILSSEPSQNP
;
A
#
# COMPACT_ATOMS: atom_id res chain seq x y z
N MET A 1 24.28 -80.50 -40.68
CA MET A 1 22.92 -80.66 -40.12
C MET A 1 23.05 -80.85 -38.61
N MET A 2 22.61 -79.87 -37.82
CA MET A 2 22.21 -80.02 -36.42
C MET A 2 21.46 -78.74 -36.05
N ALA A 3 20.13 -78.80 -36.07
CA ALA A 3 19.26 -77.75 -35.56
C ALA A 3 19.19 -77.89 -34.04
N ILE A 4 19.59 -76.85 -33.32
CA ILE A 4 19.43 -76.76 -31.86
C ILE A 4 18.00 -76.26 -31.59
N PRO A 5 17.20 -76.95 -30.76
CA PRO A 5 15.86 -76.48 -30.40
C PRO A 5 15.97 -75.27 -29.47
N ALA A 6 15.29 -74.18 -29.82
CA ALA A 6 15.23 -72.98 -29.00
C ALA A 6 14.42 -73.24 -27.71
N ARG A 7 14.98 -72.84 -26.56
CA ARG A 7 14.26 -72.85 -25.27
C ARG A 7 13.25 -71.70 -25.22
N PRO A 8 12.09 -71.88 -24.54
CA PRO A 8 11.05 -70.85 -24.42
C PRO A 8 11.52 -69.62 -23.64
N ARG A 9 11.05 -68.43 -24.05
CA ARG A 9 11.36 -67.12 -23.45
C ARG A 9 10.58 -66.88 -22.16
N PRO A 10 11.13 -66.13 -21.18
CA PRO A 10 10.39 -65.72 -19.98
C PRO A 10 9.32 -64.67 -20.30
N PRO A 11 8.24 -64.57 -19.49
CA PRO A 11 7.18 -63.59 -19.68
C PRO A 11 7.63 -62.14 -19.40
N PRO A 12 6.98 -61.13 -19.99
CA PRO A 12 7.42 -59.73 -19.96
C PRO A 12 7.20 -59.03 -18.61
N ALA A 13 8.15 -58.14 -18.27
CA ALA A 13 8.22 -57.33 -17.05
C ALA A 13 7.20 -56.16 -17.01
N SER A 14 6.00 -56.33 -17.54
CA SER A 14 4.98 -55.28 -17.65
C SER A 14 3.89 -55.34 -16.56
N TRP A 15 4.10 -56.11 -15.49
CA TRP A 15 3.09 -56.38 -14.46
C TRP A 15 3.28 -55.59 -13.14
N TRP A 16 4.20 -54.62 -13.10
CA TRP A 16 4.50 -53.81 -11.89
C TRP A 16 3.78 -52.45 -11.83
N TRP A 17 2.94 -52.13 -12.82
CA TRP A 17 2.52 -50.75 -13.11
C TRP A 17 1.06 -50.49 -12.72
N TRP A 18 0.31 -51.54 -12.37
CA TRP A 18 -1.01 -51.44 -11.74
C TRP A 18 -0.82 -51.51 -10.22
N ARG A 19 -0.36 -50.42 -9.61
CA ARG A 19 -0.43 -50.29 -8.15
C ARG A 19 -1.90 -50.35 -7.77
N ARG A 20 -2.32 -51.45 -7.14
CA ARG A 20 -3.62 -51.51 -6.48
C ARG A 20 -3.51 -50.66 -5.21
N TRP A 21 -3.88 -49.39 -5.33
CA TRP A 21 -3.85 -48.44 -4.21
C TRP A 21 -4.62 -49.02 -3.03
N THR A 22 -3.95 -49.12 -1.90
CA THR A 22 -4.60 -49.58 -0.67
C THR A 22 -5.50 -48.49 -0.13
N LYS A 23 -6.43 -48.83 0.77
CA LYS A 23 -7.30 -47.83 1.43
C LYS A 23 -6.50 -46.70 2.11
N ARG A 24 -5.27 -47.01 2.56
CA ARG A 24 -4.34 -46.04 3.18
C ARG A 24 -3.77 -45.07 2.16
N ASP A 25 -3.45 -45.54 0.95
CA ASP A 25 -2.95 -44.69 -0.13
C ASP A 25 -4.04 -43.71 -0.62
N TRP A 26 -5.29 -44.18 -0.72
CA TRP A 26 -6.43 -43.31 -1.02
C TRP A 26 -6.68 -42.26 0.07
N ALA A 27 -6.52 -42.62 1.34
CA ALA A 27 -6.62 -41.67 2.44
C ALA A 27 -5.53 -40.59 2.37
N ILE A 28 -4.28 -40.97 2.05
CA ILE A 28 -3.17 -40.03 1.89
C ILE A 28 -3.42 -39.09 0.70
N ALA A 29 -3.87 -39.62 -0.44
CA ALA A 29 -4.20 -38.80 -1.60
C ALA A 29 -5.35 -37.83 -1.30
N ALA A 30 -6.39 -38.27 -0.60
CA ALA A 30 -7.51 -37.41 -0.22
C ALA A 30 -7.06 -36.26 0.69
N VAL A 31 -6.21 -36.53 1.69
CA VAL A 31 -5.67 -35.50 2.60
C VAL A 31 -4.75 -34.53 1.87
N ALA A 32 -3.91 -35.02 0.97
CA ALA A 32 -3.02 -34.17 0.18
C ALA A 32 -3.82 -33.25 -0.77
N VAL A 33 -4.86 -33.77 -1.41
CA VAL A 33 -5.73 -32.99 -2.30
C VAL A 33 -6.54 -31.96 -1.50
N THR A 34 -7.10 -32.31 -0.35
CA THR A 34 -7.83 -31.34 0.49
C THR A 34 -6.91 -30.25 1.02
N ALA A 35 -5.70 -30.58 1.47
CA ALA A 35 -4.70 -29.59 1.90
C ALA A 35 -4.29 -28.67 0.73
N PHE A 36 -4.09 -29.22 -0.47
CA PHE A 36 -3.75 -28.45 -1.65
C PHE A 36 -4.89 -27.52 -2.10
N LEU A 37 -6.14 -27.99 -2.08
CA LEU A 37 -7.31 -27.17 -2.38
C LEU A 37 -7.50 -26.06 -1.34
N PHE A 38 -7.24 -26.32 -0.07
CA PHE A 38 -7.32 -25.33 1.00
C PHE A 38 -6.21 -24.27 0.89
N LEU A 39 -4.99 -24.70 0.55
CA LEU A 39 -3.87 -23.81 0.19
C LEU A 39 -4.15 -22.98 -1.06
N LEU A 40 -4.74 -23.57 -2.10
CA LEU A 40 -5.15 -22.82 -3.29
C LEU A 40 -6.24 -21.79 -2.97
N SER A 41 -7.19 -22.14 -2.12
CA SER A 41 -8.24 -21.21 -1.66
C SER A 41 -7.62 -20.05 -0.88
N SER A 42 -6.62 -20.32 -0.04
CA SER A 42 -5.89 -19.29 0.73
C SER A 42 -4.98 -18.42 -0.15
N LEU A 43 -4.45 -18.94 -1.26
CA LEU A 43 -3.71 -18.19 -2.27
C LEU A 43 -4.62 -17.43 -3.25
N SER A 44 -5.89 -17.81 -3.34
CA SER A 44 -6.91 -17.15 -4.17
C SER A 44 -7.67 -16.06 -3.41
N ASP A 45 -7.27 -15.75 -2.17
CA ASP A 45 -7.73 -14.56 -1.46
C ASP A 45 -7.13 -13.33 -2.15
N ASP A 46 -7.76 -12.95 -3.26
CA ASP A 46 -7.46 -11.72 -3.97
C ASP A 46 -7.73 -10.54 -3.01
N PRO A 47 -6.72 -9.74 -2.65
CA PRO A 47 -6.90 -8.60 -1.74
C PRO A 47 -7.93 -7.58 -2.24
N ARG A 48 -8.41 -7.71 -3.49
CA ARG A 48 -9.35 -6.78 -4.12
C ARG A 48 -10.81 -7.10 -3.88
N ARG A 49 -11.19 -8.15 -3.15
CA ARG A 49 -12.62 -8.40 -2.85
C ARG A 49 -13.19 -7.51 -1.73
N GLY A 50 -12.33 -6.70 -1.09
CA GLY A 50 -12.72 -5.61 -0.20
C GLY A 50 -12.83 -4.22 -0.85
N ARG A 51 -12.77 -4.11 -2.20
CA ARG A 51 -12.89 -2.82 -2.88
C ARG A 51 -14.36 -2.40 -3.00
N GLY A 52 -14.93 -2.00 -1.86
CA GLY A 52 -15.98 -0.99 -1.86
C GLY A 52 -15.47 0.24 -2.62
N ALA A 53 -16.29 0.74 -3.53
CA ALA A 53 -16.25 2.05 -4.18
C ALA A 53 -14.87 2.76 -4.28
N GLY A 54 -14.33 2.82 -5.50
CA GLY A 54 -13.99 4.12 -6.09
C GLY A 54 -12.81 4.94 -5.56
N ALA A 55 -11.94 4.42 -4.68
CA ALA A 55 -10.68 5.11 -4.41
C ALA A 55 -9.71 4.89 -5.59
N ARG A 56 -9.74 5.81 -6.56
CA ARG A 56 -8.65 6.01 -7.52
C ARG A 56 -7.41 6.32 -6.67
N PRO A 57 -6.27 5.63 -6.86
CA PRO A 57 -5.02 6.11 -6.25
C PRO A 57 -4.84 7.57 -6.68
N PRO A 58 -4.40 8.48 -5.80
CA PRO A 58 -4.24 9.88 -6.17
C PRO A 58 -3.33 9.93 -7.39
N ASP A 59 -3.91 10.28 -8.54
CA ASP A 59 -3.12 10.56 -9.73
C ASP A 59 -2.17 11.69 -9.34
N ALA A 60 -0.95 11.73 -9.88
CA ALA A 60 0.05 12.73 -9.50
C ALA A 60 -0.43 14.20 -9.63
N ALA A 61 -1.53 14.43 -10.35
CA ALA A 61 -2.24 15.70 -10.45
C ALA A 61 -2.94 16.15 -9.15
N ASP A 62 -3.16 15.26 -8.18
CA ASP A 62 -3.96 15.50 -6.97
C ASP A 62 -3.10 15.75 -5.71
N LEU A 63 -1.77 15.78 -5.88
CA LEU A 63 -0.81 16.06 -4.83
C LEU A 63 -0.39 17.53 -4.85
N VAL A 64 -0.50 18.19 -3.70
CA VAL A 64 -0.17 19.60 -3.51
C VAL A 64 1.20 19.73 -2.87
N GLY A 65 2.14 20.35 -3.57
CA GLY A 65 3.52 20.53 -3.12
C GLY A 65 3.68 21.54 -1.98
N LEU A 66 4.70 21.31 -1.14
CA LEU A 66 5.11 22.23 -0.08
C LEU A 66 5.76 23.49 -0.67
N THR A 67 5.35 24.65 -0.18
CA THR A 67 5.93 25.96 -0.54
C THR A 67 6.48 26.63 0.71
N LEU A 68 7.78 26.94 0.71
CA LEU A 68 8.40 27.71 1.79
C LEU A 68 8.02 29.20 1.68
N LEU A 69 7.69 29.81 2.82
CA LEU A 69 7.37 31.22 2.90
C LEU A 69 8.63 32.05 2.65
N ARG A 70 8.61 32.85 1.58
CA ARG A 70 9.71 33.72 1.21
C ARG A 70 9.86 34.86 2.20
N ASP A 71 11.12 35.27 2.44
CA ASP A 71 11.50 36.38 3.31
C ASP A 71 11.03 36.25 4.77
N ALA A 72 10.65 35.04 5.20
CA ALA A 72 10.12 34.79 6.53
C ALA A 72 11.15 35.13 7.63
N SER A 73 12.42 34.76 7.42
CA SER A 73 13.52 35.07 8.33
C SER A 73 13.76 36.58 8.46
N ALA A 74 13.65 37.34 7.37
CA ALA A 74 13.79 38.80 7.40
C ALA A 74 12.67 39.48 8.21
N LYS A 75 11.51 38.82 8.34
CA LYS A 75 10.36 39.28 9.12
C LYS A 75 10.32 38.67 10.54
N GLY A 76 11.28 37.83 10.91
CA GLY A 76 11.30 37.13 12.20
C GLY A 76 10.21 36.06 12.36
N ALA A 77 9.56 35.63 11.27
CA ALA A 77 8.55 34.59 11.30
C ALA A 77 9.20 33.23 11.04
N LEU A 78 9.45 32.45 12.09
CA LEU A 78 10.18 31.19 12.03
C LEU A 78 9.42 30.06 12.74
N CYS A 79 9.67 28.82 12.32
CA CYS A 79 9.28 27.62 13.05
C CYS A 79 10.10 27.46 14.36
N LEU A 80 9.77 26.47 15.18
CA LEU A 80 10.43 26.23 16.47
C LEU A 80 11.93 25.92 16.35
N ASP A 81 12.36 25.36 15.21
CA ASP A 81 13.76 25.08 14.90
C ASP A 81 14.50 26.21 14.18
N GLY A 82 13.81 27.31 13.86
CA GLY A 82 14.37 28.42 13.08
C GLY A 82 14.26 28.28 11.56
N SER A 83 13.65 27.21 11.05
CA SER A 83 13.34 27.08 9.62
C SER A 83 12.23 28.05 9.19
N ALA A 84 12.17 28.38 7.90
CA ALA A 84 11.09 29.19 7.34
C ALA A 84 9.76 28.39 7.40
N PRO A 85 8.63 29.01 7.81
CA PRO A 85 7.32 28.38 7.73
C PRO A 85 6.97 27.99 6.29
N ALA A 86 6.07 27.03 6.14
CA ALA A 86 5.69 26.50 4.83
C ALA A 86 4.18 26.25 4.76
N TYR A 87 3.66 26.15 3.54
CA TYR A 87 2.25 25.89 3.26
C TYR A 87 2.08 25.04 1.99
N HIS A 88 0.95 24.35 1.89
CA HIS A 88 0.50 23.71 0.65
C HIS A 88 -0.53 24.60 -0.02
N PHE A 89 -0.40 24.82 -1.33
CA PHE A 89 -1.27 25.73 -2.07
C PHE A 89 -1.76 25.12 -3.37
N SER A 90 -3.09 25.11 -3.54
CA SER A 90 -3.77 24.78 -4.80
C SER A 90 -4.61 25.98 -5.23
N LYS A 91 -4.63 26.27 -6.53
CA LYS A 91 -5.43 27.38 -7.07
C LYS A 91 -6.91 27.01 -7.08
N GLY A 92 -7.75 27.98 -6.72
CA GLY A 92 -9.20 27.85 -6.88
C GLY A 92 -9.59 27.67 -8.34
N PHE A 93 -10.76 27.08 -8.56
CA PHE A 93 -11.31 26.76 -9.88
C PHE A 93 -12.82 27.07 -9.93
N GLY A 94 -13.38 27.16 -11.13
CA GLY A 94 -14.81 27.47 -11.32
C GLY A 94 -15.24 28.74 -10.59
N SER A 95 -16.35 28.64 -9.85
CA SER A 95 -16.88 29.73 -9.02
C SER A 95 -16.00 30.10 -7.83
N GLY A 96 -15.10 29.21 -7.40
CA GLY A 96 -14.17 29.44 -6.28
C GLY A 96 -12.84 30.08 -6.69
N SER A 97 -12.65 30.47 -7.96
CA SER A 97 -11.37 31.00 -8.47
C SER A 97 -10.90 32.30 -7.79
N ASP A 98 -11.83 33.13 -7.31
CA ASP A 98 -11.55 34.37 -6.57
C ASP A 98 -11.76 34.24 -5.05
N SER A 99 -12.01 33.03 -4.56
CA SER A 99 -12.24 32.74 -3.15
C SER A 99 -11.01 32.14 -2.49
N TRP A 100 -10.79 32.45 -1.21
CA TRP A 100 -9.69 31.91 -0.42
C TRP A 100 -10.21 31.04 0.71
N LEU A 101 -9.67 29.82 0.82
CA LEU A 101 -9.86 28.94 1.97
C LEU A 101 -8.51 28.74 2.65
N ILE A 102 -8.41 29.15 3.91
CA ILE A 102 -7.19 29.03 4.71
C ILE A 102 -7.44 28.00 5.81
N HIS A 103 -6.67 26.91 5.77
CA HIS A 103 -6.71 25.86 6.80
C HIS A 103 -5.44 25.90 7.64
N ILE A 104 -5.61 25.92 8.97
CA ILE A 104 -4.51 25.90 9.93
C ILE A 104 -4.48 24.52 10.59
N GLU A 105 -3.41 23.75 10.35
CA GLU A 105 -3.22 22.42 10.94
C GLU A 105 -3.16 22.49 12.47
N GLY A 106 -3.80 21.52 13.14
CA GLY A 106 -3.75 21.36 14.59
C GLY A 106 -2.50 20.61 15.08
N GLY A 107 -2.65 19.84 16.18
CA GLY A 107 -1.57 19.00 16.73
C GLY A 107 -1.10 19.38 18.14
N GLY A 108 -1.94 20.07 18.92
CA GLY A 108 -1.63 20.45 20.31
C GLY A 108 -0.47 21.45 20.44
N TRP A 109 0.12 21.55 21.63
CA TRP A 109 1.21 22.48 21.94
C TRP A 109 2.32 21.84 22.78
N CYS A 110 3.44 22.55 22.95
CA CYS A 110 4.51 22.23 23.89
C CYS A 110 4.60 23.34 24.96
N SER A 111 5.01 23.01 26.20
CA SER A 111 4.95 23.94 27.34
C SER A 111 6.23 24.04 28.16
N SER A 112 7.29 23.31 27.78
CA SER A 112 8.60 23.35 28.42
C SER A 112 9.71 23.41 27.38
N ILE A 113 10.88 23.91 27.76
CA ILE A 113 12.05 23.97 26.85
C ILE A 113 12.37 22.58 26.29
N SER A 114 12.35 21.53 27.13
CA SER A 114 12.64 20.16 26.69
C SER A 114 11.58 19.60 25.74
N SER A 115 10.28 19.86 26.00
CA SER A 115 9.19 19.43 25.12
C SER A 115 9.21 20.16 23.79
N CYS A 116 9.45 21.47 23.79
CA CYS A 116 9.53 22.27 22.56
C CYS A 116 10.78 21.96 21.74
N SER A 117 11.94 21.74 22.38
CA SER A 117 13.16 21.31 21.69
C SER A 117 13.00 19.94 21.03
N SER A 118 12.28 19.02 21.68
CA SER A 118 11.92 17.73 21.08
C SER A 118 10.95 17.91 19.91
N ARG A 119 9.92 18.75 20.07
CA ARG A 119 8.91 19.03 19.03
C ARG A 119 9.50 19.73 17.80
N ALA A 120 10.50 20.58 17.97
CA ALA A 120 11.22 21.23 16.87
C ALA A 120 11.84 20.24 15.87
N LYS A 121 12.08 18.98 16.29
CA LYS A 121 12.62 17.90 15.45
C LYS A 121 11.53 17.05 14.79
N THR A 122 10.32 17.61 14.62
CA THR A 122 9.16 16.94 14.04
C THR A 122 8.48 17.84 13.01
N LYS A 123 7.57 17.28 12.21
CA LYS A 123 6.78 18.04 11.22
C LYS A 123 5.98 19.21 11.81
N LEU A 124 5.60 19.12 13.09
CA LEU A 124 4.84 20.16 13.80
C LEU A 124 5.71 21.28 14.40
N GLY A 125 7.03 21.21 14.21
CA GLY A 125 7.97 22.19 14.75
C GLY A 125 9.00 22.70 13.75
N SER A 126 9.04 22.15 12.54
CA SER A 126 10.03 22.47 11.52
C SER A 126 9.55 22.08 10.12
N SER A 127 9.73 22.99 9.16
CA SER A 127 9.39 22.74 7.76
C SER A 127 10.31 21.73 7.08
N ALA A 128 11.49 21.44 7.66
CA ALA A 128 12.39 20.42 7.15
C ALA A 128 11.81 18.99 7.29
N TYR A 129 10.84 18.80 8.18
CA TYR A 129 10.18 17.51 8.42
C TYR A 129 8.72 17.48 7.94
N MET A 130 8.21 18.55 7.34
CA MET A 130 6.86 18.55 6.76
C MET A 130 6.77 17.63 5.55
N GLU A 131 5.58 17.08 5.31
CA GLU A 131 5.26 16.33 4.12
C GLU A 131 5.55 17.19 2.88
N GLN A 132 6.31 16.65 1.93
CA GLN A 132 6.67 17.40 0.71
C GLN A 132 5.48 17.57 -0.23
N GLN A 133 4.52 16.64 -0.14
CA GLN A 133 3.31 16.60 -0.93
C GLN A 133 2.18 16.03 -0.08
N VAL A 134 0.98 16.62 -0.19
CA VAL A 134 -0.23 16.15 0.50
C VAL A 134 -1.38 16.06 -0.49
N SER A 135 -2.32 15.14 -0.25
CA SER A 135 -3.59 15.11 -0.97
C SER A 135 -4.61 15.93 -0.21
N PHE A 136 -5.31 16.83 -0.91
CA PHE A 136 -6.39 17.61 -0.32
C PHE A 136 -7.70 16.83 -0.36
N ALA A 137 -8.37 16.73 0.79
CA ALA A 137 -9.60 15.96 0.97
C ALA A 137 -10.66 16.78 1.75
N GLY A 138 -11.90 16.30 1.75
CA GLY A 138 -13.02 16.99 2.39
C GLY A 138 -13.17 18.42 1.84
N ILE A 139 -13.27 19.41 2.72
CA ILE A 139 -13.43 20.83 2.34
C ILE A 139 -12.25 21.41 1.54
N LEU A 140 -11.07 20.76 1.57
CA LEU A 140 -9.91 21.19 0.77
C LEU A 140 -9.90 20.56 -0.63
N SER A 141 -10.73 19.54 -0.87
CA SER A 141 -10.75 18.80 -2.13
C SER A 141 -11.26 19.66 -3.29
N SER A 142 -10.73 19.40 -4.48
CA SER A 142 -11.26 19.95 -5.74
C SER A 142 -12.41 19.13 -6.33
N GLU A 143 -12.73 17.97 -5.74
CA GLU A 143 -13.79 17.10 -6.24
C GLU A 143 -15.16 17.53 -5.67
N PRO A 144 -16.16 17.86 -6.50
CA PRO A 144 -17.48 18.31 -6.03
C PRO A 144 -18.21 17.28 -5.15
N SER A 145 -17.91 15.98 -5.30
CA SER A 145 -18.49 14.95 -4.44
C SER A 145 -17.95 14.97 -3.01
N GLN A 146 -16.80 15.60 -2.76
CA GLN A 146 -16.18 15.77 -1.44
C GLN A 146 -16.35 17.20 -0.90
N ASN A 147 -16.40 18.19 -1.79
CA ASN A 147 -16.52 19.61 -1.50
C ASN A 147 -17.58 20.25 -2.42
N PRO A 148 -18.88 20.14 -2.08
CA PRO A 148 -20.00 20.59 -2.92
C PRO A 148 -20.07 22.09 -3.16
#